data_AF-A0A4P7R7A2-F1
#
_entry.id   AF-A0A4P7R7A2-F1
#
_cell.length_a   1.000
_cell.length_b   1.000
_cell.length_c   1.000
_cell.angle_alpha   90.00
_cell.angle_beta   90.00
_cell.angle_gamma   90.00
#
_symmetry.space_group_name_H-M   'P 1'
#
loop_
_entity.id
_entity.type
_entity.pdbx_description
1 polymer ?
#
loop_
_entity_poly.entity_id
_entity_poly.type
_entity_poly.pdbx_seq_one_letter_code
_entity_poly.pdbx_strand_id
1 'polypeptide(L)'
;MPCPWRPRPRWPERAGRNMATYFHFAPAVALAVAAGTRTVGWRLMLLGAVCAVVPDADFLLVWLRFDPYSGTYGHRGFTHSLGFALVMGLIAALWRRPAPYSWHQRGLAGLYLALCTASHPLLDGLLDAGICNAWLWPLDGTRHCLGWRPIPMQHVALWGWVRLGTEMLWIGVPLVLLANGGMALRALHRRWRAPIRLVSQPVATGVKSVGFGIRPNLPDVRETRFFRERKETNRRLQRRRRVEAMDWLGRELRTRRISQGAGAAWDE
;
A
#
# COMPACT_ATOMS: atom_id res chain seq x y z
N MET A 1 29.37 -37.19 -12.44
CA MET A 1 28.44 -37.89 -13.37
C MET A 1 27.02 -37.43 -13.07
N PRO A 2 26.32 -36.73 -13.98
CA PRO A 2 24.94 -36.29 -13.75
C PRO A 2 23.93 -37.41 -14.05
N CYS A 3 22.83 -37.44 -13.28
CA CYS A 3 21.79 -38.46 -13.28
C CYS A 3 20.95 -38.45 -14.59
N PRO A 4 20.64 -39.61 -15.24
CA PRO A 4 20.16 -39.63 -16.63
C PRO A 4 18.63 -39.58 -16.85
N TRP A 5 17.79 -39.36 -15.84
CA TRP A 5 16.33 -39.51 -16.01
C TRP A 5 15.47 -38.43 -15.32
N ARG A 6 15.64 -37.16 -15.73
CA ARG A 6 14.50 -36.23 -15.71
C ARG A 6 14.34 -35.59 -17.09
N PRO A 7 13.29 -35.93 -17.86
CA PRO A 7 12.97 -35.13 -19.04
C PRO A 7 12.73 -33.70 -18.56
N ARG A 8 13.47 -32.74 -19.14
CA ARG A 8 13.15 -31.32 -19.00
C ARG A 8 11.69 -31.16 -19.42
N PRO A 9 10.80 -30.53 -18.62
CA PRO A 9 9.47 -30.23 -19.09
C PRO A 9 9.60 -29.41 -20.38
N ARG A 10 9.20 -29.98 -21.51
CA ARG A 10 9.04 -29.23 -22.75
C ARG A 10 7.79 -28.39 -22.56
N TRP A 11 7.96 -27.19 -22.02
CA TRP A 11 6.89 -26.20 -22.00
C TRP A 11 6.51 -25.93 -23.45
N PRO A 12 5.23 -26.11 -23.86
CA PRO A 12 4.81 -25.78 -25.21
C PRO A 12 5.14 -24.31 -25.48
N GLU A 13 5.75 -24.00 -26.62
CA GLU A 13 6.21 -22.65 -27.03
C GLU A 13 5.10 -21.57 -27.08
N ARG A 14 3.85 -21.95 -26.81
CA ARG A 14 2.68 -21.08 -26.66
C ARG A 14 2.26 -20.83 -25.21
N ALA A 15 2.63 -21.69 -24.26
CA ALA A 15 2.27 -21.59 -22.83
C ALA A 15 3.10 -20.56 -22.05
N GLY A 16 4.14 -19.99 -22.67
CA GLY A 16 5.10 -19.09 -22.03
C GLY A 16 4.84 -17.59 -22.19
N ARG A 17 3.72 -17.14 -22.76
CA ARG A 17 3.56 -15.73 -23.19
C ARG A 17 2.66 -14.85 -22.32
N ASN A 18 1.86 -15.44 -21.42
CA ASN A 18 0.82 -14.71 -20.69
C ASN A 18 1.12 -14.68 -19.19
N MET A 19 2.08 -13.85 -18.78
CA MET A 19 2.57 -13.83 -17.39
C MET A 19 2.05 -12.69 -16.54
N ALA A 20 1.48 -11.63 -17.14
CA ALA A 20 1.06 -10.45 -16.38
C ALA A 20 -0.29 -10.66 -15.70
N THR A 21 -0.39 -10.21 -14.45
CA THR A 21 -1.62 -10.23 -13.65
C THR A 21 -2.23 -8.84 -13.56
N TYR A 22 -3.54 -8.67 -13.75
CA TYR A 22 -4.18 -7.36 -13.54
C TYR A 22 -4.18 -6.95 -12.07
N PHE A 23 -4.21 -7.92 -11.18
CA PHE A 23 -4.36 -7.73 -9.73
C PHE A 23 -3.05 -7.55 -8.96
N HIS A 24 -1.91 -7.27 -9.59
CA HIS A 24 -0.65 -7.03 -8.85
C HIS A 24 -0.75 -5.89 -7.82
N PHE A 25 -1.61 -4.89 -8.06
CA PHE A 25 -1.85 -3.82 -7.09
C PHE A 25 -2.75 -4.22 -5.91
N ALA A 26 -3.55 -5.30 -6.05
CA ALA A 26 -4.61 -5.65 -5.11
C ALA A 26 -4.09 -6.05 -3.71
N PRO A 27 -2.96 -6.79 -3.56
CA PRO A 27 -2.39 -7.07 -2.24
C PRO A 27 -2.08 -5.80 -1.44
N ALA A 28 -1.60 -4.73 -2.10
CA ALA A 28 -1.33 -3.46 -1.42
C ALA A 28 -2.61 -2.86 -0.84
N VAL A 29 -3.70 -2.86 -1.61
CA VAL A 29 -5.00 -2.37 -1.15
C VAL A 29 -5.52 -3.23 0.01
N ALA A 30 -5.48 -4.56 -0.12
CA ALA A 30 -5.94 -5.48 0.91
C ALA A 30 -5.15 -5.31 2.22
N LEU A 31 -3.82 -5.20 2.14
CA LEU A 31 -2.95 -4.94 3.29
C LEU A 31 -3.24 -3.57 3.92
N ALA A 32 -3.47 -2.52 3.13
CA ALA A 32 -3.83 -1.21 3.65
C ALA A 32 -5.17 -1.24 4.42
N VAL A 33 -6.17 -1.94 3.89
CA VAL A 33 -7.47 -2.16 4.55
C VAL A 33 -7.30 -2.99 5.83
N ALA A 34 -6.45 -4.02 5.80
CA ALA A 34 -6.10 -4.88 6.93
C ALA A 34 -5.24 -4.17 8.01
N ALA A 35 -4.47 -3.15 7.66
CA ALA A 35 -3.72 -2.32 8.60
C ALA A 35 -4.57 -1.15 9.15
N GLY A 36 -5.50 -0.64 8.34
CA GLY A 36 -6.38 0.48 8.64
C GLY A 36 -5.76 1.85 8.40
N THR A 37 -6.63 2.84 8.19
CA THR A 37 -6.27 4.20 7.73
C THR A 37 -5.40 5.03 8.68
N ARG A 38 -5.33 4.64 9.96
CA ARG A 38 -4.43 5.26 10.95
C ARG A 38 -2.97 4.85 10.76
N THR A 39 -2.75 3.64 10.22
CA THR A 39 -1.41 3.08 9.99
C THR A 39 -1.01 3.33 8.53
N VAL A 40 -1.89 2.96 7.59
CA VAL A 40 -1.67 3.13 6.15
C VAL A 40 -2.70 4.11 5.60
N GLY A 41 -2.29 5.36 5.41
CA GLY A 41 -3.12 6.37 4.74
C GLY A 41 -3.19 6.14 3.23
N TRP A 42 -4.18 6.76 2.56
CA TRP A 42 -4.42 6.58 1.13
C TRP A 42 -3.20 6.83 0.24
N ARG A 43 -2.34 7.82 0.57
CA ARG A 43 -1.11 8.10 -0.20
C ARG A 43 -0.10 6.95 -0.12
N LEU A 44 0.05 6.37 1.06
CA LEU A 44 0.92 5.21 1.26
C LEU A 44 0.33 3.98 0.57
N MET A 45 -1.00 3.83 0.60
CA MET A 45 -1.69 2.78 -0.14
C MET A 45 -1.42 2.86 -1.64
N LEU A 46 -1.59 4.05 -2.24
CA LEU A 46 -1.29 4.27 -3.66
C LEU A 46 0.18 3.99 -3.99
N LEU A 47 1.10 4.46 -3.15
CA LEU A 47 2.53 4.15 -3.32
C LEU A 47 2.78 2.64 -3.24
N GLY A 48 2.09 1.93 -2.33
CA GLY A 48 2.15 0.47 -2.26
C GLY A 48 1.63 -0.21 -3.52
N ALA A 49 0.51 0.27 -4.08
CA ALA A 49 -0.04 -0.23 -5.34
C ALA A 49 0.96 -0.06 -6.49
N VAL A 50 1.65 1.09 -6.56
CA VAL A 50 2.74 1.31 -7.53
C VAL A 50 3.91 0.35 -7.27
N CYS A 51 4.39 0.28 -6.02
CA CYS A 51 5.48 -0.62 -5.63
C CYS A 51 5.21 -2.10 -5.91
N ALA A 52 3.94 -2.50 -5.91
CA ALA A 52 3.52 -3.86 -6.25
C ALA A 52 3.47 -4.13 -7.77
N VAL A 53 3.57 -3.10 -8.62
CA VAL A 53 3.66 -3.24 -10.09
C VAL A 53 5.09 -3.04 -10.59
N VAL A 54 5.90 -2.26 -9.86
CA VAL A 54 7.29 -1.93 -10.21
C VAL A 54 8.16 -3.13 -10.65
N PRO A 55 8.07 -4.34 -10.07
CA PRO A 55 8.93 -5.45 -10.48
C PRO A 55 8.88 -5.78 -11.98
N ASP A 56 7.70 -5.68 -12.60
CA ASP A 56 7.49 -5.90 -14.05
C ASP A 56 8.10 -4.82 -14.95
N ALA A 57 8.59 -3.71 -14.38
CA ALA A 57 9.36 -2.73 -15.14
C ALA A 57 10.67 -3.32 -15.67
N ASP A 58 11.11 -4.50 -15.17
CA ASP A 58 12.22 -5.27 -15.72
C ASP A 58 12.03 -5.64 -17.22
N PHE A 59 10.78 -5.69 -17.69
CA PHE A 59 10.49 -5.95 -19.10
C PHE A 59 11.04 -4.86 -20.02
N LEU A 60 11.24 -3.64 -19.51
CA LEU A 60 11.93 -2.58 -20.25
C LEU A 60 13.39 -2.98 -20.56
N LEU A 61 14.08 -3.63 -19.63
CA LEU A 61 15.46 -4.09 -19.84
C LEU A 61 15.51 -5.21 -20.88
N VAL A 62 14.52 -6.10 -20.87
CA VAL A 62 14.36 -7.13 -21.91
C VAL A 62 14.07 -6.48 -23.27
N TRP A 63 13.15 -5.52 -23.33
CA TRP A 63 12.77 -4.83 -24.56
C TRP A 63 13.94 -4.05 -25.17
N LEU A 64 14.75 -3.40 -24.32
CA LEU A 64 15.99 -2.72 -24.70
C LEU A 64 17.15 -3.69 -25.03
N ARG A 65 16.94 -5.00 -24.93
CA ARG A 65 17.95 -6.05 -25.19
C ARG A 65 19.19 -5.96 -24.28
N PHE A 66 19.03 -5.45 -23.07
CA PHE A 66 20.12 -5.38 -22.09
C PHE A 66 20.52 -6.78 -21.57
N ASP A 67 19.53 -7.65 -21.36
CA ASP A 67 19.72 -9.04 -20.92
C ASP A 67 18.60 -9.92 -21.52
N PRO A 68 18.85 -11.18 -21.90
CA PRO A 68 17.79 -12.14 -22.24
C PRO A 68 16.66 -12.21 -21.21
N TYR A 69 15.47 -12.60 -21.67
CA TYR A 69 14.27 -12.76 -20.84
C TYR A 69 14.49 -13.60 -19.57
N SER A 70 15.30 -14.65 -19.65
CA SER A 70 15.63 -15.53 -18.51
C SER A 70 16.91 -15.14 -17.75
N GLY A 71 17.59 -14.06 -18.15
CA GLY A 71 18.80 -13.57 -17.51
C GLY A 71 18.56 -12.98 -16.11
N THR A 72 19.63 -12.50 -15.46
CA THR A 72 19.57 -11.91 -14.11
C THR A 72 18.82 -10.59 -14.07
N TYR A 73 19.01 -9.76 -15.09
CA TYR A 73 18.31 -8.49 -15.35
C TYR A 73 17.14 -8.66 -16.32
N GLY A 74 16.90 -9.90 -16.76
CA GLY A 74 15.70 -10.28 -17.50
C GLY A 74 14.45 -10.31 -16.61
N HIS A 75 13.33 -10.69 -17.23
CA HIS A 75 12.04 -10.76 -16.56
C HIS A 75 12.04 -11.82 -15.44
N ARG A 76 11.37 -11.55 -14.32
CA ARG A 76 11.39 -12.42 -13.13
C ARG A 76 12.79 -12.65 -12.52
N GLY A 77 13.74 -11.79 -12.89
CA GLY A 77 15.11 -11.78 -12.39
C GLY A 77 15.23 -11.03 -11.06
N PHE A 78 16.20 -10.12 -10.95
CA PHE A 78 16.53 -9.45 -9.70
C PHE A 78 15.35 -8.64 -9.10
N THR A 79 14.49 -8.03 -9.92
CA THR A 79 13.33 -7.24 -9.44
C THR A 79 12.27 -8.10 -8.74
N HIS A 80 12.27 -9.41 -9.02
CA HIS A 80 11.35 -10.40 -8.46
C HIS A 80 11.95 -11.15 -7.26
N SER A 81 12.98 -10.57 -6.64
CA SER A 81 13.66 -11.10 -5.46
C SER A 81 13.17 -10.47 -4.16
N LEU A 82 13.36 -11.19 -3.06
CA LEU A 82 13.16 -10.64 -1.72
C LEU A 82 14.18 -9.53 -1.42
N GLY A 83 15.40 -9.63 -1.95
CA GLY A 83 16.41 -8.59 -1.82
C GLY A 83 15.94 -7.25 -2.42
N PHE A 84 15.36 -7.27 -3.63
CA PHE A 84 14.80 -6.08 -4.25
C PHE A 84 13.65 -5.48 -3.43
N ALA A 85 12.74 -6.31 -2.94
CA ALA A 85 11.64 -5.85 -2.08
C ALA A 85 12.15 -5.19 -0.78
N LEU A 86 13.20 -5.74 -0.16
CA LEU A 86 13.84 -5.15 1.02
C LEU A 86 14.47 -3.79 0.71
N VAL A 87 15.18 -3.67 -0.42
CA VAL A 87 15.77 -2.40 -0.87
C VAL A 87 14.68 -1.35 -1.08
N MET A 88 13.56 -1.70 -1.74
CA MET A 88 12.42 -0.79 -1.92
C MET A 88 11.84 -0.31 -0.58
N GLY A 89 11.69 -1.22 0.39
CA GLY A 89 11.24 -0.86 1.73
C GLY A 89 12.23 0.04 2.48
N LEU A 90 13.53 -0.23 2.35
CA LEU A 90 14.58 0.58 2.97
C LEU A 90 14.61 1.98 2.38
N ILE A 91 14.60 2.11 1.06
CA ILE A 91 14.53 3.41 0.36
C ILE A 91 13.31 4.18 0.86
N ALA A 92 12.15 3.54 0.95
CA ALA A 92 10.94 4.20 1.43
C ALA A 92 11.01 4.65 2.89
N ALA A 93 11.62 3.84 3.78
CA ALA A 93 11.82 4.21 5.17
C ALA A 93 12.77 5.41 5.30
N LEU A 94 13.84 5.45 4.49
CA LEU A 94 14.85 6.52 4.48
C LEU A 94 14.37 7.81 3.82
N TRP A 95 13.58 7.72 2.75
CA TRP A 95 13.06 8.87 1.99
C TRP A 95 12.08 9.71 2.80
N ARG A 96 11.32 9.09 3.72
CA ARG A 96 10.38 9.83 4.57
C ARG A 96 11.13 10.79 5.49
N ARG A 97 10.78 12.08 5.39
CA ARG A 97 11.32 13.13 6.26
C ARG A 97 11.16 12.76 7.75
N PRO A 98 12.20 12.93 8.58
CA PRO A 98 12.17 12.54 10.01
C PRO A 98 11.09 13.26 10.82
N ALA A 99 10.75 14.50 10.48
CA ALA A 99 9.61 15.20 11.06
C ALA A 99 8.45 15.20 10.04
N PRO A 100 7.22 14.84 10.43
CA PRO A 100 6.71 14.52 11.78
C PRO A 100 6.69 13.02 12.13
N TYR A 101 7.50 12.17 11.47
CA TYR A 101 7.37 10.71 11.57
C TYR A 101 8.47 10.05 12.41
N SER A 102 8.09 9.32 13.46
CA SER A 102 9.06 8.56 14.26
C SER A 102 9.75 7.45 13.44
N TRP A 103 10.92 6.98 13.88
CA TRP A 103 11.61 5.83 13.29
C TRP A 103 10.71 4.60 13.16
N HIS A 104 9.88 4.35 14.18
CA HIS A 104 8.89 3.28 14.14
C HIS A 104 7.87 3.46 13.00
N GLN A 105 7.33 4.67 12.81
CA GLN A 105 6.37 4.94 11.72
C GLN A 105 7.01 4.82 10.34
N ARG A 106 8.27 5.24 10.21
CA ARG A 106 9.06 5.10 8.98
C ARG A 106 9.35 3.64 8.68
N GLY A 107 9.73 2.85 9.68
CA GLY A 107 9.94 1.42 9.58
C GLY A 107 8.66 0.67 9.16
N LEU A 108 7.50 1.00 9.76
CA LEU A 108 6.22 0.42 9.35
C LEU A 108 5.85 0.75 7.90
N ALA A 109 6.12 1.99 7.45
CA ALA A 109 5.88 2.37 6.06
C ALA A 109 6.83 1.63 5.09
N GLY A 110 8.10 1.49 5.46
CA GLY A 110 9.08 0.71 4.69
C GLY A 110 8.71 -0.76 4.62
N LEU A 111 8.34 -1.38 5.74
CA LEU A 111 7.85 -2.76 5.80
C LEU A 111 6.61 -2.95 4.94
N TYR A 112 5.63 -2.04 5.05
CA TYR A 112 4.43 -2.09 4.21
C TYR A 112 4.79 -2.09 2.72
N LEU A 113 5.70 -1.22 2.28
CA LEU A 113 6.10 -1.15 0.88
C LEU A 113 6.95 -2.35 0.44
N ALA A 114 7.83 -2.87 1.30
CA ALA A 114 8.53 -4.12 1.04
C ALA A 114 7.54 -5.28 0.85
N LEU A 115 6.52 -5.40 1.70
CA LEU A 115 5.47 -6.42 1.56
C LEU A 115 4.66 -6.22 0.27
N CYS A 116 4.36 -4.98 -0.11
CA CYS A 116 3.68 -4.69 -1.38
C CYS A 116 4.55 -5.13 -2.57
N THR A 117 5.85 -4.78 -2.59
CA THR A 117 6.76 -5.20 -3.66
C THR A 117 6.94 -6.72 -3.68
N ALA A 118 7.13 -7.37 -2.52
CA ALA A 118 7.28 -8.82 -2.43
C ALA A 118 6.00 -9.58 -2.81
N SER A 119 4.82 -8.96 -2.71
CA SER A 119 3.56 -9.58 -3.13
C SER A 119 3.52 -9.85 -4.64
N HIS A 120 4.28 -9.10 -5.43
CA HIS A 120 4.34 -9.28 -6.88
C HIS A 120 4.97 -10.63 -7.27
N PRO A 121 6.25 -10.93 -6.93
CA PRO A 121 6.82 -12.24 -7.21
C PRO A 121 6.09 -13.36 -6.46
N LEU A 122 5.41 -13.06 -5.35
CA LEU A 122 4.51 -14.03 -4.70
C LEU A 122 3.35 -14.45 -5.58
N LEU A 123 2.60 -13.50 -6.14
CA LEU A 123 1.50 -13.83 -7.05
C LEU A 123 2.01 -14.54 -8.29
N ASP A 124 3.12 -14.07 -8.87
CA ASP A 124 3.77 -14.69 -10.03
C ASP A 124 4.23 -16.12 -9.79
N GLY A 125 4.73 -16.40 -8.59
CA GLY A 125 5.11 -17.74 -8.17
C GLY A 125 3.92 -18.68 -7.98
N LEU A 126 2.72 -18.15 -7.72
CA LEU A 126 1.49 -18.92 -7.51
C LEU A 126 0.73 -19.21 -8.82
N LEU A 127 1.02 -18.49 -9.91
CA LEU A 127 0.51 -18.81 -11.24
C LEU A 127 1.10 -20.13 -11.71
N ASP A 128 0.32 -21.05 -12.28
CA ASP A 128 0.83 -22.28 -12.89
C ASP A 128 1.55 -22.06 -14.24
N ALA A 129 1.57 -20.81 -14.72
CA ALA A 129 2.22 -20.37 -15.93
C ALA A 129 3.49 -19.56 -15.66
N GLY A 130 4.40 -19.59 -16.63
CA GLY A 130 5.58 -18.74 -16.67
C GLY A 130 6.83 -19.27 -15.97
N ILE A 131 7.93 -18.54 -16.15
CA ILE A 131 9.25 -18.91 -15.59
C ILE A 131 9.30 -18.65 -14.09
N CYS A 132 10.21 -19.34 -13.41
CA CYS A 132 10.41 -19.18 -11.98
C CYS A 132 11.13 -17.85 -11.62
N ASN A 133 11.02 -17.43 -10.36
CA ASN A 133 11.58 -16.17 -9.86
C ASN A 133 12.96 -16.38 -9.22
N ALA A 134 13.83 -15.37 -9.35
CA ALA A 134 15.11 -15.31 -8.63
C ALA A 134 14.92 -14.83 -7.17
N TRP A 135 14.23 -15.63 -6.35
CA TRP A 135 13.80 -15.25 -5.00
C TRP A 135 14.90 -14.72 -4.09
N LEU A 136 16.09 -15.33 -4.16
CA LEU A 136 17.18 -15.14 -3.21
C LEU A 136 18.24 -14.15 -3.70
N TRP A 137 18.05 -13.51 -4.85
CA TRP A 137 18.97 -12.49 -5.32
C TRP A 137 19.03 -11.34 -4.29
N PRO A 138 20.22 -10.81 -3.94
CA PRO A 138 21.53 -11.00 -4.59
C PRO A 138 22.40 -12.16 -4.04
N LEU A 139 21.91 -12.94 -3.08
CA LEU A 139 22.67 -14.05 -2.49
C LEU A 139 22.79 -15.23 -3.45
N ASP A 140 21.70 -15.53 -4.16
CA ASP A 140 21.67 -16.56 -5.19
C ASP A 140 20.83 -16.08 -6.39
N GLY A 141 21.41 -16.16 -7.60
CA GLY A 141 20.76 -15.80 -8.85
C GLY A 141 19.92 -16.93 -9.47
N THR A 142 19.91 -18.13 -8.88
CA THR A 142 19.10 -19.23 -9.39
C THR A 142 17.60 -18.96 -9.21
N ARG A 143 16.81 -19.50 -10.14
CA ARG A 143 15.35 -19.31 -10.17
C ARG A 143 14.67 -20.52 -9.55
N HIS A 144 13.78 -20.29 -8.60
CA HIS A 144 13.01 -21.35 -7.93
C HIS A 144 11.52 -21.17 -8.15
N CYS A 145 10.85 -22.23 -8.60
CA CYS A 145 9.40 -22.25 -8.67
C CYS A 145 8.84 -22.68 -7.31
N LEU A 146 7.68 -22.14 -6.94
CA LEU A 146 6.95 -22.64 -5.79
C LEU A 146 6.43 -24.06 -6.11
N GLY A 147 6.52 -24.97 -5.14
CA GLY A 147 5.98 -26.32 -5.28
C GLY A 147 4.44 -26.37 -5.35
N TRP A 148 3.79 -25.28 -4.93
CA TRP A 148 2.33 -25.11 -4.97
C TRP A 148 1.98 -23.87 -5.79
N ARG A 149 1.26 -24.09 -6.91
CA ARG A 149 0.90 -23.05 -7.90
C ARG A 149 -0.59 -23.16 -8.24
N PRO A 150 -1.49 -22.71 -7.35
CA PRO A 150 -2.91 -23.00 -7.45
C PRO A 150 -3.64 -22.17 -8.52
N ILE A 151 -3.05 -21.08 -9.02
CA ILE A 151 -3.75 -20.13 -9.89
C ILE A 151 -3.61 -20.56 -11.36
N PRO A 152 -4.69 -21.03 -12.03
CA PRO A 152 -4.60 -21.64 -13.34
C PRO A 152 -4.55 -20.58 -14.45
N MET A 153 -3.40 -20.44 -15.10
CA MET A 153 -3.11 -19.44 -16.13
C MET A 153 -2.48 -20.00 -17.41
N GLN A 154 -2.02 -21.26 -17.41
CA GLN A 154 -1.39 -21.93 -18.56
C GLN A 154 -2.18 -21.87 -19.89
N HIS A 155 -3.52 -21.84 -19.81
CA HIS A 155 -4.42 -21.81 -20.97
C HIS A 155 -5.31 -20.56 -21.01
N VAL A 156 -4.98 -19.54 -20.22
CA VAL A 156 -5.75 -18.30 -20.15
C VAL A 156 -5.05 -17.23 -20.98
N ALA A 157 -5.81 -16.56 -21.84
CA ALA A 157 -5.30 -15.45 -22.64
C ALA A 157 -4.82 -14.30 -21.74
N LEU A 158 -3.79 -13.56 -22.19
CA LEU A 158 -3.29 -12.39 -21.47
C LEU A 158 -4.35 -11.29 -21.33
N TRP A 159 -5.24 -11.19 -22.33
CA TRP A 159 -6.29 -10.18 -22.40
C TRP A 159 -7.66 -10.83 -22.40
N GLY A 160 -8.57 -10.34 -21.55
CA GLY A 160 -10.00 -10.66 -21.63
C GLY A 160 -10.68 -10.99 -20.29
N TRP A 161 -11.99 -11.19 -20.39
CA TRP A 161 -12.87 -11.41 -19.23
C TRP A 161 -12.63 -12.71 -18.48
N VAL A 162 -12.18 -13.76 -19.17
CA VAL A 162 -11.83 -15.05 -18.53
C VAL A 162 -10.67 -14.87 -17.56
N ARG A 163 -9.61 -14.17 -17.99
CA ARG A 163 -8.46 -13.82 -17.12
C ARG A 163 -8.92 -13.01 -15.92
N LEU A 164 -9.71 -11.96 -16.17
CA LEU A 164 -10.24 -11.11 -15.11
C LEU A 164 -11.03 -11.93 -14.08
N GLY A 165 -11.94 -12.79 -14.53
CA GLY A 165 -12.75 -13.66 -13.66
C GLY A 165 -11.90 -14.64 -12.85
N THR A 166 -10.91 -15.28 -13.48
CA THR A 166 -9.98 -16.19 -12.81
C THR A 166 -9.18 -15.45 -11.72
N GLU A 167 -8.64 -14.26 -12.02
CA GLU A 167 -7.92 -13.47 -11.03
C GLU A 167 -8.83 -12.96 -9.91
N MET A 168 -10.06 -12.53 -10.22
CA MET A 168 -11.04 -12.13 -9.20
C MET A 168 -11.35 -13.28 -8.24
N LEU A 169 -11.47 -14.52 -8.75
CA LEU A 169 -11.73 -15.70 -7.92
C LEU A 169 -10.49 -16.11 -7.11
N TRP A 170 -9.34 -16.29 -7.76
CA TRP A 170 -8.16 -16.90 -7.13
C TRP A 170 -7.27 -15.91 -6.38
N ILE A 171 -7.34 -14.62 -6.71
CA ILE A 171 -6.57 -13.55 -6.07
C ILE A 171 -7.52 -12.62 -5.31
N GLY A 172 -8.60 -12.16 -5.96
CA GLY A 172 -9.55 -11.23 -5.37
C GLY A 172 -10.23 -11.77 -4.11
N VAL A 173 -10.84 -12.96 -4.15
CA VAL A 173 -11.55 -13.55 -2.99
C VAL A 173 -10.61 -13.73 -1.78
N PRO A 174 -9.44 -14.38 -1.89
CA PRO A 174 -8.52 -14.49 -0.76
C PRO A 174 -8.09 -13.13 -0.18
N LEU A 175 -7.88 -12.12 -1.03
CA LEU A 175 -7.50 -10.78 -0.58
C LEU A 175 -8.65 -10.05 0.13
N VAL A 176 -9.90 -10.23 -0.31
CA VAL A 176 -11.08 -9.72 0.39
C VAL A 176 -11.19 -10.38 1.76
N LEU A 177 -10.97 -11.69 1.85
CA LEU A 177 -10.97 -12.40 3.14
C LEU A 177 -9.86 -11.89 4.06
N LEU A 178 -8.64 -11.69 3.54
CA LEU A 178 -7.52 -11.13 4.28
C LEU A 178 -7.84 -9.72 4.82
N ALA A 179 -8.40 -8.86 3.96
CA ALA A 179 -8.76 -7.49 4.33
C ALA A 179 -9.81 -7.47 5.47
N ASN A 180 -10.88 -8.25 5.32
CA ASN A 180 -11.95 -8.36 6.32
C ASN A 180 -11.49 -9.02 7.61
N GLY A 181 -10.67 -10.07 7.53
CA GLY A 181 -10.07 -10.73 8.69
C GLY A 181 -9.18 -9.75 9.48
N GLY A 182 -8.33 -8.99 8.79
CA GLY A 182 -7.55 -7.92 9.41
C GLY A 182 -8.42 -6.84 10.06
N MET A 183 -9.53 -6.45 9.42
CA MET A 183 -10.50 -5.51 10.00
C MET A 183 -11.13 -6.06 11.29
N ALA A 184 -11.58 -7.32 11.29
CA ALA A 184 -12.18 -7.98 12.43
C ALA A 184 -11.18 -8.09 13.60
N LEU A 185 -9.94 -8.53 13.32
CA LEU A 185 -8.88 -8.63 14.33
C LEU A 185 -8.56 -7.28 14.97
N ARG A 186 -8.49 -6.20 14.18
CA ARG A 186 -8.31 -4.84 14.74
C ARG A 186 -9.50 -4.41 15.61
N ALA A 187 -10.72 -4.73 15.20
CA ALA A 187 -11.92 -4.39 15.96
C ALA A 187 -11.94 -5.14 17.30
N LEU A 188 -11.62 -6.43 17.28
CA LEU A 188 -11.48 -7.26 18.47
C LEU A 188 -10.40 -6.72 19.39
N HIS A 189 -9.19 -6.48 18.88
CA HIS A 189 -8.08 -5.93 19.67
C HIS A 189 -8.42 -4.60 20.36
N ARG A 190 -9.21 -3.73 19.70
CA ARG A 190 -9.70 -2.49 20.31
C ARG A 190 -10.71 -2.70 21.42
N ARG A 191 -11.57 -3.72 21.31
CA ARG A 191 -12.51 -4.10 22.37
C ARG A 191 -11.76 -4.66 23.58
N TRP A 192 -10.79 -5.54 23.36
CA TRP A 192 -9.97 -6.13 24.42
C TRP A 192 -9.12 -5.11 25.18
N ARG A 193 -8.60 -4.08 24.48
CA ARG A 193 -7.85 -2.98 25.10
C ARG A 193 -8.71 -1.81 25.56
N ALA A 194 -10.03 -1.87 25.40
CA ALA A 194 -10.89 -0.81 25.91
C ALA A 194 -10.83 -0.86 27.45
N PRO A 195 -10.42 0.23 28.13
CA PRO A 195 -10.49 0.25 29.58
C PRO A 195 -11.94 -0.01 29.98
N ILE A 196 -12.15 -0.92 30.94
CA ILE A 196 -13.46 -1.09 31.57
C ILE A 196 -13.86 0.29 32.06
N ARG A 197 -14.88 0.89 31.46
CA ARG A 197 -15.48 2.10 32.00
C ARG A 197 -16.17 1.69 33.29
N LEU A 198 -15.44 1.76 34.39
CA LEU A 198 -16.06 1.86 35.71
C LEU A 198 -16.94 3.09 35.64
N VAL A 199 -18.24 2.86 35.56
CA VAL A 199 -19.26 3.89 35.69
C VAL A 199 -19.11 4.44 37.10
N SER A 200 -18.30 5.48 37.28
CA SER A 200 -18.35 6.26 38.51
C SER A 200 -19.67 7.02 38.46
N GLN A 201 -20.69 6.46 39.12
CA GLN A 201 -21.89 7.20 39.49
C GLN A 201 -21.42 8.48 40.20
N PRO A 202 -21.90 9.67 39.81
CA PRO A 202 -21.65 10.87 40.58
C PRO A 202 -22.39 10.71 41.92
N VAL A 203 -21.67 10.27 42.95
CA VAL A 203 -22.13 10.40 44.33
C VAL A 203 -22.12 11.89 44.62
N ALA A 204 -23.31 12.49 44.67
CA ALA A 204 -23.48 13.85 45.15
C ALA A 204 -23.18 13.89 46.66
N THR A 205 -21.91 14.04 47.02
CA THR A 205 -21.52 14.40 48.39
C THR A 205 -21.20 15.88 48.40
N GLY A 206 -22.20 16.67 48.80
CA GLY A 206 -21.98 18.01 49.29
C GLY A 206 -21.20 17.93 50.60
N VAL A 207 -19.88 18.04 50.53
CA VAL A 207 -19.03 18.27 51.71
C VAL A 207 -18.04 19.38 51.35
N LYS A 208 -18.21 20.54 51.99
CA LYS A 208 -17.19 21.59 52.04
C LYS A 208 -16.11 21.12 53.01
N SER A 209 -14.99 20.61 52.51
CA SER A 209 -13.80 20.38 53.33
C SER A 209 -12.71 21.38 52.97
N VAL A 210 -12.44 22.29 53.89
CA VAL A 210 -11.18 23.03 54.03
C VAL A 210 -10.11 22.02 54.41
N GLY A 211 -8.99 21.95 53.68
CA GLY A 211 -7.92 21.00 54.01
C GLY A 211 -6.74 21.00 53.04
N PHE A 212 -5.59 21.42 53.56
CA PHE A 212 -4.25 21.46 52.98
C PHE A 212 -3.77 20.05 52.59
N GLY A 213 -3.12 19.89 51.43
CA GLY A 213 -2.57 18.57 51.03
C GLY A 213 -1.92 18.55 49.64
N ILE A 214 -0.66 18.11 49.64
CA ILE A 214 0.32 18.05 48.54
C ILE A 214 -0.26 17.38 47.28
N ARG A 215 -0.12 18.04 46.11
CA ARG A 215 -0.54 17.50 44.80
C ARG A 215 0.58 16.64 44.17
N PRO A 216 0.32 15.39 43.76
CA PRO A 216 1.20 14.68 42.84
C PRO A 216 1.06 15.28 41.43
N ASN A 217 2.19 15.35 40.72
CA ASN A 217 2.33 16.00 39.41
C ASN A 217 1.66 15.15 38.30
N LEU A 218 0.34 15.28 38.15
CA LEU A 218 -0.43 14.79 37.00
C LEU A 218 -0.56 15.94 35.98
N PRO A 219 -0.33 15.69 34.67
CA PRO A 219 -0.45 16.74 33.66
C PRO A 219 -1.87 17.35 33.68
N ASP A 220 -1.90 18.68 33.77
CA ASP A 220 -3.12 19.46 33.99
C ASP A 220 -4.14 19.19 32.87
N VAL A 221 -5.34 18.74 33.25
CA VAL A 221 -6.49 18.51 32.36
C VAL A 221 -6.84 19.78 31.56
N ARG A 222 -6.47 20.97 32.05
CA ARG A 222 -6.62 22.23 31.32
C ARG A 222 -5.69 22.34 30.11
N GLU A 223 -4.45 21.86 30.20
CA GLU A 223 -3.51 21.90 29.06
C GLU A 223 -3.99 20.99 27.93
N THR A 224 -4.44 19.77 28.25
CA THR A 224 -4.94 18.84 27.22
C THR A 224 -6.19 19.35 26.52
N ARG A 225 -7.07 20.06 27.24
CA ARG A 225 -8.24 20.73 26.66
C ARG A 225 -7.83 21.91 25.77
N PHE A 226 -6.89 22.74 26.23
CA PHE A 226 -6.37 23.87 25.46
C PHE A 226 -5.69 23.44 24.16
N PHE A 227 -4.87 22.39 24.19
CA PHE A 227 -4.25 21.83 22.99
C PHE A 227 -5.28 21.25 22.02
N ARG A 228 -6.36 20.63 22.53
CA ARG A 228 -7.45 20.08 21.70
C ARG A 228 -8.25 21.20 21.03
N GLU A 229 -8.62 22.24 21.78
CA GLU A 229 -9.33 23.42 21.27
C GLU A 229 -8.48 24.16 20.23
N ARG A 230 -7.19 24.39 20.50
CA ARG A 230 -6.27 25.03 19.54
C ARG A 230 -6.13 24.23 18.24
N LYS A 231 -6.14 22.90 18.31
CA LYS A 231 -6.06 22.02 17.13
C LYS A 231 -7.36 22.03 16.31
N GLU A 232 -8.52 22.14 16.96
CA GLU A 232 -9.81 22.29 16.29
C GLU A 232 -9.97 23.67 15.64
N THR A 233 -9.56 24.74 16.33
CA THR A 233 -9.56 26.11 15.79
C THR A 233 -8.66 26.23 14.56
N ASN A 234 -7.45 25.66 14.60
CA ASN A 234 -6.56 25.61 13.43
C ASN A 234 -7.16 24.85 12.24
N ARG A 235 -7.89 23.75 12.49
CA ARG A 235 -8.59 23.01 11.42
C ARG A 235 -9.74 23.81 10.81
N ARG A 236 -10.48 24.57 11.63
CA ARG A 236 -11.55 25.46 11.15
C ARG A 236 -10.99 26.61 10.32
N LEU A 237 -9.89 27.22 10.75
CA LEU A 237 -9.18 28.27 10.01
C LEU A 237 -8.62 27.76 8.68
N GLN A 238 -8.02 26.57 8.65
CA GLN A 238 -7.53 25.95 7.40
C GLN A 238 -8.67 25.63 6.43
N ARG A 239 -9.85 25.22 6.92
CA ARG A 239 -11.03 25.02 6.07
C ARG A 239 -11.54 26.34 5.49
N ARG A 240 -11.65 27.40 6.31
CA ARG A 240 -12.05 28.74 5.82
C ARG A 240 -11.10 29.28 4.74
N ARG A 241 -9.80 29.24 4.98
CA ARG A 241 -8.79 29.67 3.99
C ARG A 241 -8.88 28.89 2.67
N ARG A 242 -9.23 27.60 2.71
CA ARG A 242 -9.44 26.80 1.49
C ARG A 242 -10.68 27.22 0.72
N VAL A 243 -11.78 27.49 1.42
CA VAL A 243 -13.02 27.98 0.78
C VAL A 243 -12.77 29.35 0.18
N GLU A 244 -12.14 30.27 0.92
CA GLU A 244 -11.78 31.61 0.43
C GLU A 244 -10.85 31.55 -0.80
N ALA A 245 -9.87 30.64 -0.81
CA ALA A 245 -8.98 30.45 -1.96
C ALA A 245 -9.72 29.90 -3.18
N MET A 246 -10.69 28.98 -2.99
CA MET A 246 -11.51 28.46 -4.09
C MET A 246 -12.47 29.51 -4.64
N ASP A 247 -13.07 30.32 -3.77
CA ASP A 247 -13.92 31.44 -4.18
C ASP A 247 -13.14 32.52 -4.93
N TRP A 248 -11.91 32.82 -4.48
CA TRP A 248 -11.01 33.73 -5.20
C TRP A 248 -10.66 33.18 -6.59
N LEU A 249 -10.28 31.90 -6.68
CA LEU A 249 -9.96 31.24 -7.95
C LEU A 249 -11.17 31.25 -8.90
N GLY A 250 -12.37 31.01 -8.37
CA GLY A 250 -13.62 31.05 -9.13
C GLY A 250 -13.97 32.45 -9.67
N ARG A 251 -13.66 33.51 -8.91
CA ARG A 251 -13.82 34.90 -9.38
C ARG A 251 -12.81 35.24 -10.48
N GLU A 252 -11.54 34.86 -10.30
CA GLU A 252 -10.46 35.12 -11.26
C GLU A 252 -10.69 34.40 -12.61
N LEU A 253 -11.19 33.16 -12.57
CA LEU A 253 -11.55 32.45 -13.80
C LEU A 253 -12.75 33.07 -14.52
N ARG A 254 -13.69 33.66 -13.77
CA ARG A 254 -14.87 34.32 -14.34
C ARG A 254 -14.51 35.66 -14.98
N THR A 255 -13.64 36.45 -14.35
CA THR A 255 -13.12 37.70 -14.94
C THR A 255 -12.32 37.44 -16.20
N ARG A 256 -11.44 36.42 -16.21
CA ARG A 256 -10.68 36.03 -17.41
C ARG A 256 -11.55 35.53 -18.57
N ARG A 257 -12.65 34.81 -18.27
CA ARG A 257 -13.61 34.38 -19.30
C ARG A 257 -14.37 35.57 -19.89
N ILE A 258 -14.70 36.58 -19.09
CA ILE A 258 -15.36 37.81 -19.58
C ILE A 258 -14.39 38.64 -20.44
N SER A 259 -13.12 38.76 -20.06
CA SER A 259 -12.13 39.48 -20.87
C SER A 259 -11.81 38.79 -22.20
N GLN A 260 -11.85 37.45 -22.24
CA GLN A 260 -11.67 36.70 -23.49
C GLN A 260 -12.92 36.71 -24.38
N GLY A 261 -14.13 36.78 -23.80
CA GLY A 261 -15.38 36.93 -24.55
C GLY A 261 -15.61 38.34 -25.10
N ALA A 262 -15.14 39.38 -24.40
CA ALA A 262 -15.27 40.77 -24.85
C ALA A 262 -14.29 41.15 -25.99
N GLY A 263 -13.19 40.42 -26.14
CA GLY A 263 -12.24 40.62 -27.26
C GLY A 263 -12.70 40.02 -28.58
N ALA A 264 -13.70 39.14 -28.59
CA ALA A 264 -14.21 38.49 -29.80
C ALA A 264 -15.41 39.20 -30.44
N ALA A 265 -15.86 40.33 -29.88
CA ALA A 265 -17.06 41.06 -30.32
C ALA A 265 -16.74 42.40 -31.01
N TRP A 266 -15.47 42.69 -31.33
CA TRP A 266 -15.04 43.93 -31.99
C TRP A 266 -14.34 43.72 -33.34
N ASP A 267 -14.30 42.48 -33.84
CA ASP A 267 -13.72 42.11 -35.15
C ASP A 267 -14.80 41.58 -36.13
N GLU A 268 -15.94 42.27 -36.22
CA GLU A 268 -16.88 42.18 -37.36
C GLU A 268 -17.12 43.57 -37.98
#